data_AF-A0A268EDF5-F1
#
_entry.id   AF-A0A268EDF5-F1
#
_cell.length_a   1.000
_cell.length_b   1.000
_cell.length_c   1.000
_cell.angle_alpha   90.00
_cell.angle_beta   90.00
_cell.angle_gamma   90.00
#
_symmetry.space_group_name_H-M   'P 1'
#
loop_
_entity.id
_entity.type
_entity.pdbx_description
1 polymer ?
#
loop_
_entity_poly.entity_id
_entity_poly.type
_entity_poly.pdbx_seq_one_letter_code
_entity_poly.pdbx_strand_id
1 'polypeptide(L)'
;MLGGCINSNGKVNTFDLLSKSIKELPVEYSKYKANNPMCSDTTGTAAHTNSEQAVKNALLELIGKNALFLFWYGKQGSILNRTITGYEYEIQKLHREGKHLKLFVNTYFSPAISVFAFIFDQHCIYASGVGTNLVLEDSITAAIEEAFLLKWQNEVKEMRNYTKVPTIDYKYHGECLKYLEQSFKDTYTEEPTKNKNGGVDELLLSVPNWVEELHAIFLRNSIK
;
A
#
# COMPACT_ATOMS: atom_id res chain seq x y z
N MET A 1 -18.75 6.21 1.55
CA MET A 1 -18.20 6.78 2.81
C MET A 1 -18.86 8.13 3.06
N LEU A 2 -19.29 8.44 4.29
CA LEU A 2 -20.09 9.65 4.59
C LEU A 2 -19.28 10.96 4.58
N GLY A 3 -17.95 10.85 4.61
CA GLY A 3 -17.00 11.97 4.62
C GLY A 3 -16.87 12.66 5.98
N GLY A 4 -16.21 13.82 5.98
CA GLY A 4 -15.95 14.60 7.18
C GLY A 4 -17.15 15.41 7.67
N CYS A 5 -17.01 16.02 8.86
CA CYS A 5 -18.04 16.89 9.41
C CYS A 5 -18.11 18.24 8.68
N ILE A 6 -19.25 18.50 8.02
CA ILE A 6 -19.54 19.76 7.36
C ILE A 6 -19.77 20.87 8.40
N ASN A 7 -19.08 21.99 8.25
CA ASN A 7 -19.17 23.20 9.07
C ASN A 7 -20.24 24.17 8.52
N SER A 8 -20.41 25.32 9.18
CA SER A 8 -21.39 26.35 8.78
C SER A 8 -21.17 26.92 7.37
N ASN A 9 -19.95 26.82 6.85
CA ASN A 9 -19.56 27.32 5.53
C ASN A 9 -19.75 26.26 4.42
N GLY A 10 -20.34 25.10 4.73
CA GLY A 10 -20.51 24.00 3.78
C GLY A 10 -19.22 23.24 3.46
N LYS A 11 -18.14 23.48 4.21
CA LYS A 11 -16.83 22.84 4.05
C LYS A 11 -16.53 21.88 5.21
N VAL A 12 -15.44 21.14 5.12
CA VAL A 12 -14.96 20.25 6.18
C VAL A 12 -13.74 20.86 6.85
N ASN A 13 -13.75 20.95 8.17
CA ASN A 13 -12.55 21.30 8.93
C ASN A 13 -11.56 20.13 8.88
N THR A 14 -10.31 20.46 8.58
CA THR A 14 -9.20 19.53 8.45
C THR A 14 -8.03 20.03 9.29
N PHE A 15 -7.13 19.13 9.65
CA PHE A 15 -5.87 19.49 10.28
C PHE A 15 -4.75 19.26 9.27
N ASP A 16 -4.09 20.33 8.82
CA ASP A 16 -2.93 20.21 7.94
C ASP A 16 -1.71 19.81 8.78
N LEU A 17 -1.20 18.62 8.49
CA LEU A 17 -0.10 18.00 9.22
C LEU A 17 1.23 18.72 9.00
N LEU A 18 1.41 19.39 7.85
CA LEU A 18 2.66 20.08 7.52
C LEU A 18 2.75 21.44 8.23
N SER A 19 1.72 22.29 8.10
CA SER A 19 1.69 23.59 8.78
C SER A 19 1.26 23.52 10.25
N LYS A 20 0.76 22.36 10.71
CA LYS A 20 0.19 22.14 12.06
C LYS A 20 -0.97 23.10 12.36
N SER A 21 -1.81 23.37 11.37
CA SER A 21 -2.90 24.35 11.46
C SER A 21 -4.25 23.79 10.98
N ILE A 22 -5.35 24.38 11.45
CA ILE A 22 -6.69 24.03 10.99
C ILE A 22 -6.93 24.69 9.63
N LYS A 23 -7.38 23.89 8.65
CA LYS A 23 -7.72 24.32 7.29
C LYS A 23 -9.13 23.87 6.93
N GLU A 24 -9.69 24.41 5.86
CA GLU A 24 -11.00 23.99 5.34
C GLU A 24 -10.85 23.41 3.93
N LEU A 25 -11.44 22.23 3.69
CA LEU A 25 -11.56 21.65 2.36
C LEU A 25 -13.03 21.53 1.94
N PRO A 26 -13.34 21.64 0.64
CA PRO A 26 -14.65 21.29 0.13
C PRO A 26 -15.02 19.83 0.47
N VAL A 27 -16.28 19.58 0.81
CA VAL A 27 -16.73 18.27 1.33
C VAL A 27 -16.51 17.12 0.34
N GLU A 28 -16.51 17.41 -0.96
CA GLU A 28 -16.29 16.43 -2.02
C GLU A 28 -14.95 15.69 -1.91
N TYR A 29 -13.89 16.35 -1.40
CA TYR A 29 -12.57 15.74 -1.20
C TYR A 29 -12.54 14.74 -0.04
N SER A 30 -13.56 14.75 0.82
CA SER A 30 -13.66 13.83 1.96
C SER A 30 -14.51 12.60 1.69
N LYS A 31 -15.12 12.48 0.51
CA LYS A 31 -16.09 11.42 0.19
C LYS A 31 -15.57 10.50 -0.89
N TYR A 32 -15.75 9.19 -0.68
CA TYR A 32 -15.61 8.20 -1.75
C TYR A 32 -16.52 8.56 -2.94
N LYS A 33 -15.94 8.60 -4.13
CA LYS A 33 -16.64 8.93 -5.38
C LYS A 33 -15.99 8.17 -6.54
N ALA A 34 -16.75 7.30 -7.18
CA ALA A 34 -16.27 6.49 -8.31
C ALA A 34 -16.42 7.18 -9.69
N ASN A 35 -17.14 8.31 -9.76
CA ASN A 35 -17.54 8.94 -11.02
C ASN A 35 -16.74 10.22 -11.33
N ASN A 36 -16.49 10.47 -12.61
CA ASN A 36 -15.86 11.70 -13.13
C ASN A 36 -16.67 12.98 -12.75
N PRO A 37 -16.08 14.20 -12.72
CA PRO A 37 -14.73 14.59 -13.12
C PRO A 37 -13.63 14.30 -12.09
N MET A 38 -14.01 13.86 -10.88
CA MET A 38 -13.06 13.66 -9.77
C MET A 38 -13.37 12.35 -9.05
N CYS A 39 -12.48 11.37 -9.23
CA CYS A 39 -12.54 10.09 -8.53
C CYS A 39 -11.82 10.22 -7.18
N SER A 40 -12.42 9.69 -6.12
CA SER A 40 -11.82 9.58 -4.79
C SER A 40 -12.06 8.17 -4.28
N ASP A 41 -10.99 7.47 -3.94
CA ASP A 41 -11.06 6.13 -3.38
C ASP A 41 -10.89 6.16 -1.85
N THR A 42 -10.47 5.04 -1.25
CA THR A 42 -10.27 4.91 0.20
C THR A 42 -8.81 5.09 0.61
N THR A 43 -7.91 5.49 -0.30
CA THR A 43 -6.49 5.68 -0.02
C THR A 43 -6.27 6.68 1.12
N GLY A 44 -5.48 6.28 2.12
CA GLY A 44 -5.22 7.10 3.29
C GLY A 44 -6.38 7.10 4.27
N THR A 45 -7.25 6.09 4.24
CA THR A 45 -8.30 5.90 5.23
C THR A 45 -7.90 4.82 6.22
N ALA A 46 -7.81 5.16 7.50
CA ALA A 46 -7.53 4.20 8.55
C ALA A 46 -8.41 4.44 9.78
N ALA A 47 -8.59 3.39 10.57
CA ALA A 47 -9.28 3.42 11.85
C ALA A 47 -8.40 2.79 12.92
N HIS A 48 -8.37 3.38 14.10
CA HIS A 48 -7.69 2.86 15.27
C HIS A 48 -8.29 3.49 16.54
N THR A 49 -8.13 2.83 17.69
CA THR A 49 -8.59 3.35 18.99
C THR A 49 -7.75 4.55 19.49
N ASN A 50 -6.55 4.69 18.95
CA ASN A 50 -5.65 5.82 19.15
C ASN A 50 -5.57 6.62 17.84
N SER A 51 -5.85 7.93 17.92
CA SER A 51 -5.91 8.82 16.77
C SER A 51 -4.57 9.00 16.06
N GLU A 52 -3.47 9.08 16.80
CA GLU A 52 -2.13 9.19 16.23
C GLU A 52 -1.79 7.95 15.41
N GLN A 53 -2.11 6.76 15.92
CA GLN A 53 -1.92 5.51 15.18
C GLN A 53 -2.82 5.43 13.94
N ALA A 54 -4.06 5.94 14.01
CA ALA A 54 -4.93 6.02 12.83
C ALA A 54 -4.30 6.92 11.75
N VAL A 55 -3.79 8.09 12.12
CA VAL A 55 -3.10 9.00 11.20
C VAL A 55 -1.84 8.34 10.64
N LYS A 56 -1.03 7.69 11.48
CA LYS A 56 0.17 6.93 11.06
C LYS A 56 -0.18 5.87 10.01
N ASN A 57 -1.21 5.05 10.25
CA ASN A 57 -1.64 4.02 9.31
C ASN A 57 -2.13 4.61 7.98
N ALA A 58 -2.90 5.70 8.03
CA ALA A 58 -3.34 6.42 6.84
C ALA A 58 -2.17 6.97 6.01
N LEU A 59 -1.15 7.54 6.67
CA LEU A 59 0.05 8.03 6.01
C LEU A 59 0.84 6.90 5.36
N LEU A 60 1.03 5.77 6.05
CA LEU A 60 1.71 4.61 5.50
C LEU A 60 1.00 4.05 4.27
N GLU A 61 -0.34 3.96 4.28
CA GLU A 61 -1.12 3.53 3.11
C GLU A 61 -0.98 4.51 1.94
N LEU A 62 -1.06 5.82 2.21
CA LEU A 62 -0.91 6.86 1.21
C LEU A 62 0.48 6.83 0.57
N ILE A 63 1.55 6.74 1.39
CA ILE A 63 2.92 6.63 0.93
C ILE A 63 3.10 5.35 0.11
N GLY A 64 2.62 4.21 0.62
CA GLY A 64 2.74 2.91 -0.05
C GLY A 64 2.10 2.88 -1.43
N LYS A 65 0.93 3.52 -1.60
CA LYS A 65 0.28 3.64 -2.91
C LYS A 65 1.04 4.56 -3.87
N ASN A 66 1.61 5.66 -3.39
CA ASN A 66 2.46 6.51 -4.22
C ASN A 66 3.78 5.80 -4.60
N ALA A 67 4.37 5.04 -3.68
CA ALA A 67 5.52 4.20 -3.97
C ALA A 67 5.18 3.12 -5.01
N LEU A 68 3.97 2.55 -4.96
CA LEU A 68 3.48 1.60 -5.96
C LEU A 68 3.33 2.25 -7.35
N PHE A 69 2.90 3.51 -7.43
CA PHE A 69 2.86 4.24 -8.71
C PHE A 69 4.27 4.50 -9.27
N LEU A 70 5.23 4.90 -8.43
CA LEU A 70 6.63 5.02 -8.83
C LEU A 70 7.23 3.67 -9.21
N PHE A 71 6.83 2.60 -8.54
CA PHE A 71 7.23 1.25 -8.86
C PHE A 71 6.73 0.85 -10.24
N TRP A 72 5.45 1.00 -10.59
CA TRP A 72 4.94 0.56 -11.89
C TRP A 72 5.29 1.50 -13.05
N TYR A 73 5.12 2.81 -12.86
CA TYR A 73 5.23 3.80 -13.94
C TYR A 73 6.58 4.51 -13.95
N GLY A 74 7.17 4.72 -12.79
CA GLY A 74 8.47 5.36 -12.64
C GLY A 74 9.66 4.40 -12.77
N LYS A 75 9.41 3.09 -12.81
CA LYS A 75 10.46 2.04 -12.77
C LYS A 75 11.40 2.17 -11.58
N GLN A 76 10.87 2.62 -10.45
CA GLN A 76 11.65 2.85 -9.25
C GLN A 76 11.49 1.70 -8.25
N GLY A 77 12.61 1.08 -7.91
CA GLY A 77 12.68 0.03 -6.92
C GLY A 77 13.90 -0.86 -7.13
N SER A 78 14.07 -1.81 -6.23
CA SER A 78 15.16 -2.79 -6.27
C SER A 78 14.63 -4.15 -5.86
N ILE A 79 15.29 -5.22 -6.32
CA ILE A 79 14.95 -6.58 -5.91
C ILE A 79 15.39 -6.76 -4.46
N LEU A 80 14.51 -7.27 -3.60
CA LEU A 80 14.89 -7.65 -2.25
C LEU A 80 15.25 -9.14 -2.24
N ASN A 81 16.55 -9.43 -2.27
CA ASN A 81 17.06 -10.80 -2.24
C ASN A 81 17.53 -11.16 -0.82
N ARG A 82 16.59 -11.65 0.00
CA ARG A 82 16.86 -12.06 1.38
C ARG A 82 16.12 -13.37 1.67
N THR A 83 16.71 -14.20 2.52
CA THR A 83 15.99 -15.33 3.12
C THR A 83 14.85 -14.79 3.98
N ILE A 84 13.62 -15.18 3.65
CA ILE A 84 12.43 -14.84 4.43
C ILE A 84 12.26 -15.85 5.56
N THR A 85 12.35 -15.35 6.78
CA THR A 85 12.15 -16.15 8.00
C THR A 85 10.69 -16.11 8.46
N GLY A 86 10.17 -17.21 8.99
CA GLY A 86 8.81 -17.31 9.53
C GLY A 86 7.71 -17.66 8.51
N TYR A 87 8.06 -17.79 7.23
CA TYR A 87 7.15 -18.20 6.14
C TYR A 87 7.73 -19.34 5.30
N GLU A 88 8.70 -20.09 5.84
CA GLU A 88 9.44 -21.12 5.11
C GLU A 88 8.52 -22.22 4.59
N TYR A 89 7.53 -22.63 5.39
CA TYR A 89 6.56 -23.65 5.00
C TYR A 89 5.69 -23.20 3.83
N GLU A 90 5.15 -21.98 3.91
CA GLU A 90 4.29 -21.38 2.89
C GLU A 90 5.06 -21.19 1.58
N ILE A 91 6.30 -20.72 1.65
CA ILE A 91 7.17 -20.54 0.49
C ILE A 91 7.53 -21.90 -0.14
N GLN A 92 7.84 -22.92 0.67
CA GLN A 92 8.05 -24.27 0.15
C GLN A 92 6.80 -24.84 -0.53
N LYS A 93 5.62 -24.57 0.03
CA LYS A 93 4.35 -24.97 -0.57
C LYS A 93 4.14 -24.28 -1.93
N LEU A 94 4.40 -22.98 -2.03
CA LEU A 94 4.37 -22.26 -3.32
C LEU A 94 5.26 -22.92 -4.37
N HIS A 95 6.50 -23.26 -4.01
CA HIS A 95 7.43 -23.91 -4.93
C HIS A 95 6.92 -25.28 -5.41
N ARG A 96 6.30 -26.08 -4.54
CA ARG A 96 5.69 -27.37 -4.93
C ARG A 96 4.51 -27.19 -5.88
N GLU A 97 3.82 -26.05 -5.81
CA GLU A 97 2.74 -25.67 -6.71
C GLU A 97 3.24 -25.01 -8.01
N GLY A 98 4.56 -24.91 -8.23
CA GLY A 98 5.14 -24.24 -9.40
C GLY A 98 5.05 -22.72 -9.36
N LYS A 99 4.82 -22.14 -8.18
CA LYS A 99 4.71 -20.69 -7.95
C LYS A 99 5.95 -20.15 -7.23
N HIS A 100 6.18 -18.86 -7.40
CA HIS A 100 7.31 -18.14 -6.83
C HIS A 100 6.84 -16.90 -6.06
N LEU A 101 7.52 -16.59 -4.95
CA LEU A 101 7.41 -15.32 -4.25
C LEU A 101 8.62 -14.47 -4.63
N LYS A 102 8.39 -13.25 -5.11
CA LYS A 102 9.46 -12.25 -5.32
C LYS A 102 9.10 -10.96 -4.61
N LEU A 103 10.10 -10.38 -3.96
CA LEU A 103 9.97 -9.13 -3.23
C LEU A 103 10.73 -8.01 -3.93
N PHE A 104 10.15 -6.82 -3.90
CA PHE A 104 10.77 -5.59 -4.36
C PHE A 104 10.67 -4.54 -3.28
N VAL A 105 11.65 -3.65 -3.20
CA VAL A 105 11.69 -2.55 -2.24
C VAL A 105 11.73 -1.22 -3.00
N ASN A 106 11.00 -0.24 -2.50
CA ASN A 106 11.10 1.15 -2.91
C ASN A 106 11.29 2.02 -1.66
N THR A 107 12.38 2.79 -1.65
CA THR A 107 12.77 3.71 -0.57
C THR A 107 12.77 5.18 -1.00
N TYR A 108 12.08 5.52 -2.11
CA TYR A 108 11.97 6.90 -2.60
C TYR A 108 11.43 7.85 -1.51
N PHE A 109 10.45 7.36 -0.74
CA PHE A 109 9.84 8.08 0.37
C PHE A 109 10.51 7.77 1.72
N SER A 110 11.83 7.55 1.75
CA SER A 110 12.58 7.37 3.00
C SER A 110 12.29 8.52 3.99
N PRO A 111 12.08 8.27 5.29
CA PRO A 111 12.41 7.04 6.03
C PRO A 111 11.42 5.87 5.90
N ALA A 112 10.25 6.07 5.27
CA ALA A 112 9.32 4.99 4.97
C ALA A 112 9.87 4.06 3.88
N ILE A 113 9.63 2.77 4.08
CA ILE A 113 10.11 1.68 3.23
C ILE A 113 8.87 0.94 2.73
N SER A 114 8.68 0.91 1.42
CA SER A 114 7.61 0.13 0.79
C SER A 114 8.17 -1.16 0.21
N VAL A 115 7.58 -2.29 0.58
CA VAL A 115 7.87 -3.62 0.06
C VAL A 115 6.67 -4.11 -0.76
N PHE A 116 6.94 -4.60 -1.96
CA PHE A 116 5.96 -5.21 -2.84
C PHE A 116 6.24 -6.70 -2.94
N ALA A 117 5.28 -7.52 -2.53
CA ALA A 117 5.33 -8.97 -2.67
C ALA A 117 4.51 -9.40 -3.89
N PHE A 118 5.05 -10.26 -4.73
CA PHE A 118 4.33 -10.86 -5.85
C PHE A 118 4.43 -12.38 -5.78
N ILE A 119 3.28 -13.04 -5.80
CA ILE A 119 3.16 -14.49 -5.97
C ILE A 119 2.76 -14.73 -7.42
N PHE A 120 3.58 -15.43 -8.18
CA PHE A 120 3.37 -15.63 -9.62
C PHE A 120 3.92 -16.96 -10.10
N ASP A 121 3.50 -17.35 -11.30
CA ASP A 121 4.15 -18.38 -12.11
C ASP A 121 4.57 -17.81 -13.47
N GLN A 122 5.00 -18.66 -14.39
CA GLN A 122 5.40 -18.27 -15.75
C GLN A 122 4.27 -17.68 -16.60
N HIS A 123 3.00 -17.77 -16.17
CA HIS A 123 1.83 -17.34 -16.93
C HIS A 123 1.13 -16.14 -16.31
N CYS A 124 1.09 -16.05 -14.98
CA CYS A 124 0.34 -15.01 -14.29
C CYS A 124 0.86 -14.67 -12.89
N ILE A 125 0.63 -13.40 -12.50
CA ILE A 125 0.61 -12.97 -11.10
C ILE A 125 -0.68 -13.45 -10.43
N TYR A 126 -0.57 -14.33 -9.44
CA TYR A 126 -1.70 -14.87 -8.67
C TYR A 126 -2.19 -13.93 -7.58
N ALA A 127 -1.25 -13.26 -6.92
CA ALA A 127 -1.52 -12.35 -5.82
C ALA A 127 -0.35 -11.39 -5.64
N SER A 128 -0.64 -10.26 -5.01
CA SER A 128 0.37 -9.27 -4.62
C SER A 128 0.02 -8.68 -3.27
N GLY A 129 1.01 -8.12 -2.58
CA GLY A 129 0.80 -7.38 -1.34
C GLY A 129 1.76 -6.20 -1.25
N VAL A 130 1.35 -5.17 -0.51
CA VAL A 130 2.11 -3.96 -0.30
C VAL A 130 2.21 -3.69 1.20
N GLY A 131 3.42 -3.82 1.73
CA GLY A 131 3.72 -3.42 3.09
C GLY A 131 4.49 -2.10 3.08
N THR A 132 4.08 -1.13 3.89
CA THR A 132 4.85 0.11 4.06
C THR A 132 4.99 0.42 5.54
N ASN A 133 6.23 0.58 5.99
CA ASN A 133 6.55 0.87 7.38
C ASN A 133 7.89 1.62 7.48
N LEU A 134 8.27 2.05 8.68
CA LEU A 134 9.59 2.65 8.94
C LEU A 134 10.68 1.58 9.11
N VAL A 135 10.27 0.34 9.43
CA VAL A 135 11.14 -0.83 9.59
C VAL A 135 10.95 -1.76 8.41
N LEU A 136 12.07 -2.24 7.83
CA LEU A 136 12.05 -3.11 6.67
C LEU A 136 11.31 -4.42 6.96
N GLU A 137 11.61 -5.07 8.08
CA GLU A 137 10.98 -6.35 8.46
C GLU A 137 9.46 -6.24 8.58
N ASP A 138 8.95 -5.20 9.25
CA ASP A 138 7.50 -4.97 9.34
C ASP A 138 6.86 -4.77 7.95
N SER A 139 7.59 -4.13 7.02
CA SER A 139 7.14 -3.94 5.64
C SER A 139 7.14 -5.25 4.87
N ILE A 140 8.15 -6.11 5.07
CA ILE A 140 8.21 -7.45 4.48
C ILE A 140 7.04 -8.30 4.97
N THR A 141 6.86 -8.38 6.28
CA THR A 141 5.77 -9.14 6.92
C THR A 141 4.42 -8.70 6.38
N ALA A 142 4.11 -7.40 6.41
CA ALA A 142 2.82 -6.89 5.92
C ALA A 142 2.59 -7.20 4.43
N ALA A 143 3.62 -7.04 3.59
CA ALA A 143 3.51 -7.34 2.15
C ALA A 143 3.23 -8.82 1.89
N ILE A 144 3.92 -9.71 2.60
CA ILE A 144 3.78 -11.15 2.48
C ILE A 144 2.40 -11.61 2.95
N GLU A 145 1.96 -11.14 4.13
CA GLU A 145 0.66 -11.49 4.69
C GLU A 145 -0.49 -11.08 3.78
N GLU A 146 -0.44 -9.86 3.21
CA GLU A 146 -1.43 -9.40 2.26
C GLU A 146 -1.43 -10.25 0.98
N ALA A 147 -0.25 -10.57 0.43
CA ALA A 147 -0.14 -11.42 -0.75
C ALA A 147 -0.73 -12.82 -0.53
N PHE A 148 -0.44 -13.44 0.63
CA PHE A 148 -1.01 -14.74 0.97
C PHE A 148 -2.52 -14.66 1.24
N LEU A 149 -3.00 -13.61 1.89
CA LEU A 149 -4.44 -13.39 2.08
C LEU A 149 -5.17 -13.31 0.75
N LEU A 150 -4.68 -12.52 -0.21
CA LEU A 150 -5.26 -12.41 -1.54
C LEU A 150 -5.16 -13.74 -2.31
N LYS A 151 -4.05 -14.47 -2.19
CA LYS A 151 -3.92 -15.82 -2.76
C LYS A 151 -5.03 -16.73 -2.25
N TRP A 152 -5.21 -16.84 -0.94
CA TRP A 152 -6.24 -17.70 -0.35
C TRP A 152 -7.65 -17.27 -0.76
N GLN A 153 -7.92 -15.96 -0.83
CA GLN A 153 -9.20 -15.47 -1.34
C GLN A 153 -9.43 -15.88 -2.80
N ASN A 154 -8.41 -15.82 -3.65
CA ASN A 154 -8.50 -16.23 -5.05
C ASN A 154 -8.70 -17.74 -5.18
N GLU A 155 -7.98 -18.56 -4.40
CA GLU A 155 -8.17 -20.02 -4.38
C GLU A 155 -9.57 -20.41 -3.90
N VAL A 156 -10.11 -19.75 -2.87
CA VAL A 156 -11.48 -19.99 -2.41
C VAL A 156 -12.51 -19.60 -3.47
N LYS A 157 -12.29 -18.50 -4.19
CA LYS A 157 -13.16 -18.11 -5.31
C LYS A 157 -13.09 -19.12 -6.45
N GLU A 158 -11.91 -19.62 -6.80
CA GLU A 158 -11.75 -20.67 -7.81
C GLU A 158 -12.46 -21.96 -7.41
N MET A 159 -12.33 -22.39 -6.16
CA MET A 159 -13.04 -23.58 -5.65
C MET A 159 -14.56 -23.41 -5.63
N ARG A 160 -15.07 -22.20 -5.39
CA ARG A 160 -16.52 -21.90 -5.37
C ARG A 160 -17.10 -21.68 -6.76
N ASN A 161 -16.31 -21.20 -7.71
CA ASN A 161 -16.76 -20.90 -9.07
C ASN A 161 -16.81 -22.17 -9.94
N TYR A 162 -17.98 -22.81 -9.98
CA TYR A 162 -18.40 -23.68 -11.11
C TYR A 162 -18.77 -22.88 -12.39
N THR A 163 -18.54 -21.56 -12.41
CA THR A 163 -18.96 -20.65 -13.50
C THR A 163 -17.79 -20.21 -14.38
N LYS A 164 -18.04 -20.19 -15.71
CA LYS A 164 -17.11 -20.02 -16.84
C LYS A 164 -16.23 -18.74 -16.90
N VAL A 165 -16.20 -17.90 -15.87
CA VAL A 165 -15.43 -16.64 -15.89
C VAL A 165 -14.18 -16.82 -15.01
N PRO A 166 -12.96 -16.72 -15.56
CA PRO A 166 -11.74 -16.80 -14.77
C PRO A 166 -11.71 -15.73 -13.69
N THR A 167 -11.28 -16.10 -12.48
CA THR A 167 -11.07 -15.18 -11.36
C THR A 167 -9.90 -14.23 -11.60
N ILE A 168 -8.97 -14.63 -12.46
CA ILE A 168 -7.77 -13.89 -12.85
C ILE A 168 -7.94 -13.44 -14.31
N ASP A 169 -7.90 -12.13 -14.56
CA ASP A 169 -7.91 -11.58 -15.91
C ASP A 169 -6.50 -11.60 -16.50
N TYR A 170 -6.21 -12.62 -17.31
CA TYR A 170 -4.89 -12.81 -17.91
C TYR A 170 -4.47 -11.71 -18.89
N LYS A 171 -5.35 -10.77 -19.28
CA LYS A 171 -5.13 -9.83 -20.40
C LYS A 171 -3.84 -9.01 -20.32
N TYR A 172 -3.32 -8.73 -19.11
CA TYR A 172 -2.10 -7.93 -18.91
C TYR A 172 -0.99 -8.63 -18.14
N HIS A 173 -1.18 -9.89 -17.74
CA HIS A 173 -0.24 -10.55 -16.84
C HIS A 173 1.13 -10.78 -17.51
N GLY A 174 1.18 -11.08 -18.81
CA GLY A 174 2.44 -11.25 -19.52
C GLY A 174 3.30 -9.98 -19.55
N GLU A 175 2.68 -8.81 -19.72
CA GLU A 175 3.37 -7.51 -19.68
C GLU A 175 3.88 -7.21 -18.27
N CYS A 176 3.05 -7.46 -17.25
CA CYS A 176 3.44 -7.30 -15.85
C CYS A 176 4.58 -8.26 -15.45
N LEU A 177 4.56 -9.51 -15.89
CA LEU A 177 5.64 -10.47 -15.61
C LEU A 177 6.94 -10.02 -16.26
N LYS A 178 6.90 -9.66 -17.55
CA LYS A 178 8.05 -9.11 -18.27
C LYS A 178 8.60 -7.88 -17.56
N TYR A 179 7.71 -7.02 -17.06
CA TYR A 179 8.09 -5.86 -16.27
C TYR A 179 8.89 -6.24 -15.01
N LEU A 180 8.38 -7.16 -14.19
CA LEU A 180 9.01 -7.62 -12.94
C LEU A 180 10.34 -8.36 -13.17
N GLU A 181 10.52 -8.98 -14.33
CA GLU A 181 11.75 -9.68 -14.72
C GLU A 181 12.82 -8.73 -15.27
N GLN A 182 12.44 -7.72 -16.05
CA GLN A 182 13.38 -6.95 -16.86
C GLN A 182 13.69 -5.55 -16.31
N SER A 183 12.79 -4.98 -15.51
CA SER A 183 12.90 -3.57 -15.10
C SER A 183 13.86 -3.33 -13.94
N PHE A 184 14.19 -4.38 -13.17
CA PHE A 184 14.99 -4.26 -11.95
C PHE A 184 16.18 -5.21 -12.02
N LYS A 185 17.38 -4.65 -11.87
CA LYS A 185 18.64 -5.42 -11.83
C LYS A 185 19.37 -5.26 -10.51
N ASP A 186 19.19 -4.11 -9.86
CA ASP A 186 19.83 -3.81 -8.60
C ASP A 186 19.16 -4.55 -7.45
N THR A 187 19.98 -5.13 -6.58
CA THR A 187 19.53 -5.76 -5.34
C THR A 187 19.60 -4.73 -4.22
N TYR A 188 18.52 -4.59 -3.47
CA TYR A 188 18.47 -3.73 -2.30
C TYR A 188 19.43 -4.25 -1.23
N THR A 189 20.31 -3.37 -0.75
CA THR A 189 21.13 -3.62 0.44
C THR A 189 20.67 -2.66 1.52
N GLU A 190 20.25 -3.21 2.66
CA GLU A 190 19.84 -2.40 3.79
C GLU A 190 21.05 -1.66 4.36
N GLU A 191 20.98 -0.33 4.41
CA GLU A 191 21.94 0.43 5.20
C GLU A 191 21.63 0.27 6.69
N PRO A 192 22.66 0.17 7.56
CA PRO A 192 22.45 0.03 9.00
C PRO A 192 21.68 1.24 9.56
N THR A 193 20.39 1.07 9.81
CA THR A 193 19.54 2.12 10.36
C THR A 193 19.62 2.18 11.89
N LYS A 194 19.64 3.40 12.44
CA LYS A 194 19.39 3.68 13.86
C LYS A 194 17.92 3.35 14.19
N ASN A 195 17.65 2.83 15.39
CA ASN A 195 16.29 2.49 15.88
C ASN A 195 15.21 3.50 15.43
N LYS A 196 14.29 3.05 14.57
CA LYS A 196 13.17 3.86 14.06
C LYS A 196 11.87 3.50 14.77
N ASN A 197 11.72 3.94 16.02
CA ASN A 197 10.42 3.98 16.70
C ASN A 197 9.64 5.25 16.32
N GLY A 198 9.56 5.53 15.02
CA GLY A 198 9.00 6.78 14.52
C GLY A 198 7.48 6.88 14.62
N GLY A 199 7.02 8.05 15.04
CA GLY A 199 5.61 8.46 15.00
C GLY A 199 5.25 9.17 13.70
N VAL A 200 4.16 9.93 13.72
CA VAL A 200 3.69 10.72 12.57
C VAL A 200 4.75 11.70 12.07
N ASP A 201 5.47 12.38 12.96
CA ASP A 201 6.49 13.37 12.58
C ASP A 201 7.63 12.76 11.72
N GLU A 202 8.03 11.51 11.97
CA GLU A 202 9.07 10.85 11.17
C GLU A 202 8.55 10.51 9.76
N LEU A 203 7.28 10.13 9.64
CA LEU A 203 6.65 9.91 8.34
C LEU A 203 6.44 11.20 7.54
N LEU A 204 6.30 12.35 8.20
CA LEU A 204 6.20 13.62 7.48
C LEU A 204 7.53 13.98 6.77
N LEU A 205 8.67 13.41 7.17
CA LEU A 205 9.93 13.55 6.44
C LEU A 205 9.90 12.85 5.07
N SER A 206 9.02 11.86 4.89
CA SER A 206 8.79 11.17 3.62
C SER A 206 8.02 12.03 2.62
N VAL A 207 7.38 13.12 3.04
CA VAL A 207 6.53 13.94 2.16
C VAL A 207 7.43 14.79 1.25
N PRO A 208 7.26 14.73 -0.08
CA PRO A 208 8.05 15.54 -0.99
C PRO A 208 7.87 17.05 -0.75
N ASN A 209 8.94 17.82 -0.95
CA ASN A 209 8.96 19.27 -0.70
C ASN A 209 7.99 20.10 -1.56
N TRP A 210 7.50 19.54 -2.68
CA TRP A 210 6.51 20.18 -3.54
C TRP A 210 5.07 19.97 -3.05
N VAL A 211 4.85 19.12 -2.05
CA VAL A 211 3.55 18.98 -1.38
C VAL A 211 3.41 20.12 -0.37
N GLU A 212 2.46 21.02 -0.61
CA GLU A 212 2.27 22.21 0.22
C GLU A 212 1.37 21.95 1.43
N GLU A 213 0.38 21.05 1.30
CA GLU A 213 -0.60 20.76 2.36
C GLU A 213 -0.88 19.25 2.43
N LEU A 214 -1.04 18.72 3.66
CA LEU A 214 -1.41 17.32 3.89
C LEU A 214 -2.50 17.23 4.96
N HIS A 215 -3.73 17.01 4.51
CA HIS A 215 -4.90 17.15 5.37
C HIS A 215 -5.31 15.83 6.05
N ALA A 216 -5.37 15.84 7.37
CA ALA A 216 -6.06 14.83 8.15
C ALA A 216 -7.55 15.20 8.33
N ILE A 217 -8.43 14.25 8.00
CA ILE A 217 -9.89 14.42 8.09
C ILE A 217 -10.47 13.35 9.01
N PHE A 218 -11.17 13.79 10.05
CA PHE A 218 -11.96 12.88 10.88
C PHE A 218 -13.27 12.54 10.18
N LEU A 219 -13.44 11.26 9.84
CA LEU A 219 -14.64 10.76 9.20
C LEU A 219 -15.79 10.63 10.20
N ARG A 220 -17.01 10.93 9.75
CA ARG A 220 -18.22 10.75 10.55
C ARG A 220 -18.44 9.26 10.87
N ASN A 221 -18.48 8.93 12.15
CA ASN A 221 -19.01 7.66 12.64
C ASN A 221 -20.51 7.79 12.91
N SER A 222 -21.31 6.84 12.44
CA SER A 222 -22.77 6.81 12.63
C SER A 222 -23.22 6.02 13.85
N ILE A 223 -22.28 5.46 14.64
CA ILE A 223 -22.59 4.78 15.89
C ILE A 223 -22.94 5.84 16.94
N LYS A 224 -24.23 5.96 17.23
CA LYS A 224 -24.77 6.69 18.38
C LYS A 224 -24.81 5.79 19.61
#